data_AF-A0A7S2NGP4-F1
#
_entry.id   AF-A0A7S2NGP4-F1
#
_cell.length_a   1.000
_cell.length_b   1.000
_cell.length_c   1.000
_cell.angle_alpha   90.00
_cell.angle_beta   90.00
_cell.angle_gamma   90.00
#
_symmetry.space_group_name_H-M   'P 1'
#
loop_
_entity.id
_entity.type
_entity.pdbx_description
1 polymer ?
#
loop_
_entity_poly.entity_id
_entity_poly.type
_entity_poly.pdbx_seq_one_letter_code
_entity_poly.pdbx_strand_id
1 'polypeptide(L)'
;FEKLEAIHQICESLGVRTKPALIDGSWIVPIVGWYHSSWDTEPPLQIPKDAKLKVDPRTPDKMSNDYLYCRWGDYENGTDALAEKIDRLNEEWGAWPLPE
;
A
#
# COMPACT_ATOMS: atom_id res chain seq x y z
N PHE A 1 12.73 3.31 3.02
CA PHE A 1 11.98 4.12 2.05
C PHE A 1 12.77 4.40 0.77
N GLU A 2 14.11 4.28 0.80
CA GLU A 2 15.02 4.41 -0.34
C GLU A 2 14.53 3.78 -1.66
N LYS A 3 14.01 2.55 -1.63
CA LYS A 3 13.48 1.90 -2.85
C LYS A 3 12.32 2.69 -3.47
N LEU A 4 11.40 3.17 -2.64
CA LEU A 4 10.25 3.95 -3.10
C LEU A 4 10.72 5.30 -3.67
N GLU A 5 11.65 5.97 -3.00
CA GLU A 5 12.27 7.21 -3.49
C GLU A 5 12.96 7.01 -4.84
N ALA A 6 13.72 5.92 -5.01
CA ALA A 6 14.37 5.57 -6.27
C ALA A 6 13.34 5.30 -7.39
N ILE A 7 12.21 4.64 -7.08
CA ILE A 7 11.12 4.46 -8.05
C ILE A 7 10.56 5.81 -8.49
N HIS A 8 10.31 6.74 -7.56
CA HIS A 8 9.83 8.08 -7.90
C HIS A 8 10.82 8.85 -8.79
N GLN A 9 12.12 8.79 -8.50
CA GLN A 9 13.15 9.41 -9.33
C GLN A 9 13.17 8.83 -10.76
N ILE A 10 13.02 7.51 -10.90
CA ILE A 10 12.91 6.87 -12.22
C ILE A 10 11.64 7.33 -12.92
N CYS A 11 10.50 7.33 -12.24
CA CYS A 11 9.24 7.82 -12.79
C CYS A 11 9.37 9.26 -13.31
N GLU A 12 9.98 10.14 -12.51
CA GLU A 12 10.26 11.52 -12.91
C GLU A 12 11.14 11.59 -14.16
N SER A 13 12.22 10.80 -14.21
CA SER A 13 13.13 10.74 -15.38
C SER A 13 12.43 10.27 -16.67
N LEU A 14 11.37 9.47 -16.54
CA LEU A 14 10.56 8.96 -17.64
C LEU A 14 9.35 9.85 -17.98
N GLY A 15 9.16 10.96 -17.26
CA GLY A 15 7.99 11.84 -17.43
C GLY A 15 6.68 11.28 -16.86
N VAL A 16 6.75 10.25 -16.00
CA VAL A 16 5.60 9.67 -15.32
C VAL A 16 5.18 10.61 -14.18
N ARG A 17 3.92 11.07 -14.22
CA ARG A 17 3.34 11.94 -13.19
C ARG A 17 2.94 11.09 -11.97
N THR A 18 3.61 11.32 -10.84
CA THR A 18 3.32 10.65 -9.56
C THR A 18 2.78 11.60 -8.48
N LYS A 19 2.52 12.86 -8.85
CA LYS A 19 1.94 13.89 -7.98
C LYS A 19 0.51 14.23 -8.43
N PRO A 20 -0.33 14.79 -7.53
CA PRO A 20 -1.65 15.25 -7.90
C PRO A 20 -1.62 16.21 -9.11
N ALA A 21 -2.53 16.03 -10.05
CA ALA A 21 -2.64 16.87 -11.24
C ALA A 21 -4.08 17.06 -11.68
N LEU A 22 -4.42 18.26 -12.13
CA LEU A 22 -5.68 18.54 -12.82
C LEU A 22 -5.50 18.23 -14.31
N ILE A 23 -6.25 17.26 -14.83
CA ILE A 23 -6.25 16.83 -16.22
C ILE A 23 -7.67 16.94 -16.74
N ASP A 24 -7.89 17.81 -17.74
CA ASP A 24 -9.21 18.05 -18.35
C ASP A 24 -10.32 18.34 -17.32
N GLY A 25 -10.00 19.15 -16.31
CA GLY A 25 -10.93 19.52 -15.23
C GLY A 25 -11.13 18.43 -14.16
N SER A 26 -10.43 17.30 -14.26
CA SER A 26 -10.51 16.19 -13.30
C SER A 26 -9.20 16.06 -12.51
N TRP A 27 -9.29 15.95 -11.19
CA TRP A 27 -8.13 15.68 -10.35
C TRP A 27 -7.75 14.20 -10.44
N ILE A 28 -6.50 13.95 -10.82
CA ILE A 28 -5.85 12.64 -10.71
C ILE A 28 -4.89 12.71 -9.53
N VAL A 29 -5.18 11.95 -8.48
CA VAL A 29 -4.45 11.99 -7.21
C VAL A 29 -3.90 10.60 -6.90
N PRO A 30 -2.63 10.32 -7.24
CA PRO A 30 -1.97 9.10 -6.79
C PRO A 30 -1.84 9.13 -5.26
N ILE A 31 -2.31 8.07 -4.60
CA ILE A 31 -2.19 7.89 -3.15
C ILE A 31 -1.36 6.64 -2.87
N VAL A 32 -0.53 6.72 -1.83
CA VAL A 32 0.10 5.56 -1.23
C VAL A 32 -0.68 5.16 0.01
N GLY A 33 -0.73 3.86 0.27
CA GLY A 33 -1.36 3.32 1.46
C GLY A 33 -0.69 2.00 1.79
N TRP A 34 -0.69 1.65 3.07
CA TRP A 34 -0.18 0.36 3.51
C TRP A 34 -1.10 -0.28 4.53
N TYR A 35 -1.20 -1.60 4.42
CA TYR A 35 -2.04 -2.38 5.27
C TYR A 35 -1.47 -2.48 6.69
N HIS A 36 -2.34 -2.36 7.69
CA HIS A 36 -2.02 -2.70 9.07
C HIS A 36 -2.98 -3.79 9.59
N SER A 37 -2.42 -4.67 10.40
CA SER A 37 -3.06 -5.93 10.78
C SER A 37 -4.22 -5.77 11.77
N SER A 38 -4.36 -4.62 12.44
CA SER A 38 -5.46 -4.41 13.39
C SER A 38 -6.83 -4.30 12.73
N TRP A 39 -6.89 -4.16 11.40
CA TRP A 39 -8.13 -4.26 10.63
C TRP A 39 -8.49 -5.70 10.22
N ASP A 40 -7.58 -6.68 10.38
CA ASP A 40 -7.86 -8.12 10.17
C ASP A 40 -8.66 -8.71 11.32
N THR A 41 -9.89 -8.22 11.49
CA THR A 41 -10.78 -8.67 12.59
C THR A 41 -11.73 -9.78 12.16
N GLU A 42 -11.66 -10.20 10.90
CA GLU A 42 -12.51 -11.23 10.35
C GLU A 42 -12.22 -12.58 11.01
N PRO A 43 -13.26 -13.35 11.42
CA PRO A 43 -13.03 -14.68 11.96
C PRO A 43 -12.43 -15.59 10.88
N PRO A 44 -11.58 -16.57 11.27
CA PRO A 44 -11.03 -17.52 10.32
C PRO A 44 -12.12 -18.20 9.49
N LEU A 45 -11.84 -18.47 8.22
CA LEU A 45 -12.75 -19.17 7.32
C LEU A 45 -13.24 -20.49 7.95
N GLN A 46 -14.53 -20.58 8.19
CA GLN A 46 -15.15 -21.81 8.69
C GLN A 46 -15.47 -22.74 7.51
N ILE A 47 -14.81 -23.88 7.46
CA ILE A 47 -15.06 -24.89 6.44
C ILE A 47 -16.40 -25.59 6.77
N PRO A 48 -17.36 -25.67 5.84
CA PRO A 48 -18.59 -26.42 6.05
C PRO A 48 -18.27 -27.88 6.45
N LYS A 49 -19.04 -28.44 7.39
CA LYS A 49 -18.75 -29.76 7.98
C LYS A 49 -18.63 -30.90 6.94
N ASP A 50 -19.39 -30.81 5.86
CA ASP A 50 -19.43 -31.84 4.80
C ASP A 50 -18.53 -31.48 3.59
N ALA A 51 -17.77 -30.38 3.68
CA ALA A 51 -16.88 -29.93 2.62
C ALA A 51 -15.42 -30.23 2.96
N LYS A 52 -14.67 -30.69 1.95
CA LYS A 52 -13.21 -30.72 2.00
C LYS A 52 -12.67 -29.62 1.10
N LEU A 53 -11.77 -28.81 1.63
CA LEU A 53 -11.03 -27.87 0.80
C LEU A 53 -10.10 -28.66 -0.14
N LYS A 54 -9.99 -28.20 -1.38
CA LYS A 54 -9.02 -28.74 -2.34
C LYS A 54 -7.58 -28.35 -1.99
N VAL A 55 -7.41 -27.28 -1.23
CA VAL A 55 -6.15 -26.71 -0.80
C VAL A 55 -6.32 -26.23 0.63
N ASP A 56 -5.37 -26.55 1.51
CA ASP A 56 -5.41 -26.07 2.89
C ASP A 56 -5.32 -24.53 2.93
N PRO A 57 -6.04 -23.85 3.83
CA PRO A 57 -5.91 -22.42 4.02
C PRO A 57 -4.47 -22.10 4.37
N ARG A 58 -3.82 -21.31 3.52
CA ARG A 58 -2.47 -20.82 3.81
C ARG A 58 -2.62 -19.58 4.69
N THR A 59 -1.70 -19.44 5.64
CA THR A 59 -1.63 -18.24 6.48
C THR A 59 -1.33 -17.01 5.60
N PRO A 60 -1.78 -15.80 5.97
CA PRO A 60 -1.61 -14.60 5.15
C PRO A 60 -0.16 -14.35 4.70
N ASP A 61 0.81 -14.65 5.56
CA ASP A 61 2.26 -14.58 5.31
C ASP A 61 2.73 -15.52 4.20
N LYS A 62 1.99 -16.59 3.88
CA LYS A 62 2.28 -17.55 2.80
C LYS A 62 1.50 -17.30 1.51
N MET A 63 0.55 -16.38 1.53
CA MET A 63 -0.28 -16.00 0.39
C MET A 63 0.18 -14.67 -0.20
N SER A 64 0.61 -13.75 0.64
CA SER A 64 0.97 -12.38 0.28
C SER A 64 2.49 -12.17 0.36
N ASN A 65 3.23 -12.92 -0.47
CA ASN A 65 4.69 -12.90 -0.47
C ASN A 65 5.23 -11.49 -0.73
N ASP A 66 4.60 -10.72 -1.63
CA ASP A 66 5.02 -9.36 -1.96
C ASP A 66 4.97 -8.44 -0.73
N TYR A 67 3.91 -8.58 0.08
CA TYR A 67 3.78 -7.88 1.35
C TYR A 67 4.87 -8.32 2.34
N LEU A 68 5.11 -9.63 2.48
CA LEU A 68 6.13 -10.18 3.38
C LEU A 68 7.54 -9.68 3.05
N TYR A 69 7.86 -9.59 1.76
CA TYR A 69 9.20 -9.22 1.28
C TYR A 69 9.44 -7.72 1.19
N CYS A 70 8.41 -6.89 1.28
CA CYS A 70 8.60 -5.45 1.38
C CYS A 70 9.33 -5.09 2.67
N ARG A 71 10.34 -4.22 2.54
CA ARG A 71 11.17 -3.72 3.64
C ARG A 71 11.08 -2.21 3.70
N TRP A 72 10.79 -1.68 4.88
CA TRP A 72 10.51 -0.26 5.09
C TRP A 72 11.48 0.40 6.07
N GLY A 73 12.77 0.06 5.98
CA GLY A 73 13.76 0.51 6.97
C GLY A 73 13.50 -0.16 8.31
N ASP A 74 13.35 0.65 9.37
CA ASP A 74 13.11 0.19 10.74
C ASP A 74 11.64 -0.17 11.04
N TYR A 75 10.75 -0.07 10.03
CA TYR A 75 9.34 -0.35 10.18
C TYR A 75 9.00 -1.80 9.81
N GLU A 76 8.09 -2.40 10.57
CA GLU A 76 7.61 -3.76 10.36
C GLU A 76 6.26 -3.78 9.63
N ASN A 77 6.12 -4.73 8.71
CA ASN A 77 4.86 -4.94 7.98
C ASN A 77 3.72 -5.25 8.93
N GLY A 78 2.58 -4.58 8.76
CA GLY A 78 1.35 -4.86 9.50
C GLY A 78 1.20 -4.09 10.80
N THR A 79 2.20 -3.25 11.11
CA THR A 79 2.14 -2.33 12.24
C THR A 79 1.39 -1.05 11.86
N ASP A 80 0.65 -0.52 12.83
CA ASP A 80 -0.01 0.79 12.69
C ASP A 80 1.03 1.89 12.42
N ALA A 81 2.22 1.80 13.05
CA ALA A 81 3.31 2.75 12.85
C ALA A 81 3.78 2.86 11.38
N LEU A 82 3.85 1.73 10.67
CA LEU A 82 4.20 1.73 9.25
C LEU A 82 3.08 2.33 8.40
N ALA A 83 1.83 1.93 8.65
CA ALA A 83 0.69 2.46 7.92
C ALA A 83 0.58 3.99 8.09
N GLU A 84 0.67 4.49 9.32
CA GLU A 84 0.70 5.93 9.60
C GLU A 84 1.88 6.63 8.90
N LYS A 85 3.07 6.02 8.88
CA LYS A 85 4.22 6.61 8.19
C LYS A 85 3.98 6.73 6.70
N ILE A 86 3.35 5.73 6.06
CA ILE A 86 3.03 5.77 4.64
C ILE A 86 1.90 6.76 4.35
N ASP A 87 0.87 6.81 5.19
CA ASP A 87 -0.22 7.77 5.03
C ASP A 87 0.26 9.22 5.06
N ARG A 88 1.21 9.55 5.96
CA ARG A 88 1.83 10.89 6.02
C ARG A 88 2.56 11.29 4.73
N LEU A 89 2.99 10.33 3.91
CA LEU A 89 3.64 10.64 2.62
C LEU A 89 2.65 11.29 1.65
N ASN A 90 1.35 11.02 1.77
CA ASN A 90 0.34 11.67 0.93
C ASN A 90 0.24 13.19 1.18
N GLU A 91 0.54 13.63 2.41
CA GLU A 91 0.60 15.04 2.79
C GLU A 91 1.89 15.71 2.30
N GLU A 92 3.02 14.99 2.39
CA GLU A 92 4.35 15.51 2.04
C GLU A 92 4.59 15.56 0.53
N TRP A 93 4.04 14.61 -0.23
CA TRP A 93 4.23 14.51 -1.68
C TRP A 93 3.14 15.20 -2.49
N GLY A 94 2.02 15.53 -1.85
CA GLY A 94 0.96 16.37 -2.40
C GLY A 94 1.34 17.84 -2.37
N ALA A 95 2.15 18.30 -3.34
CA ALA A 95 2.04 19.71 -3.72
C ALA A 95 0.69 19.83 -4.45
N TRP A 96 -0.33 20.34 -3.75
CA TRP A 96 -1.62 20.68 -4.33
C TRP A 96 -1.48 22.07 -4.96
N PRO A 97 -1.29 22.22 -6.28
CA PRO A 97 -1.53 23.52 -6.89
C PRO A 97 -3.03 23.75 -6.76
N LEU A 98 -3.44 24.45 -5.71
CA LEU A 98 -4.78 24.99 -5.64
C LEU A 98 -4.98 25.82 -6.91
N PRO A 99 -6.06 25.61 -7.68
CA PRO A 99 -6.37 26.49 -8.80
C PRO A 99 -6.43 27.93 -8.27
N GLU A 100 -5.76 28.86 -8.98
CA GLU A 100 -5.97 30.30 -8.78
C GLU A 100 -7.41 30.69 -9.06
#